data_AF-K9RQV0-F1
#
_entry.id   AF-K9RQV0-F1
#
_cell.length_a   1.000
_cell.length_b   1.000
_cell.length_c   1.000
_cell.angle_alpha   90.00
_cell.angle_beta   90.00
_cell.angle_gamma   90.00
#
_symmetry.space_group_name_H-M   'P 1'
#
loop_
_entity.id
_entity.type
_entity.pdbx_description
1 polymer ?
#
loop_
_entity_poly.entity_id
_entity_poly.type
_entity_poly.pdbx_seq_one_letter_code
_entity_poly.pdbx_strand_id
1 'polypeptide(L)'
;MLDPSESSWLDAPLPHPWPAGYVFYSPGGLFRYEVLGACCRLFDREQLPWPCCRLAWRSKEPSWRRVGRRFIGDLAASGHPCYWVKNLDVGAVGVMTLYTVKLSRDERLWWSGKR
;
A
#
# COMPACT_ATOMS: atom_id res chain seq x y z
N MET A 1 -0.48 -1.07 -41.71
CA MET A 1 -0.08 -2.42 -41.30
C MET A 1 0.95 -2.21 -40.22
N LEU A 2 0.52 -2.24 -38.95
CA LEU A 2 1.41 -2.06 -37.80
C LEU A 2 1.77 -3.47 -37.32
N ASP A 3 3.07 -3.72 -37.12
CA ASP A 3 3.59 -5.05 -36.80
C ASP A 3 3.05 -5.54 -35.43
N PRO A 4 2.49 -6.77 -35.34
CA PRO A 4 1.97 -7.31 -34.09
C PRO A 4 3.06 -7.67 -33.06
N SER A 5 4.34 -7.47 -33.39
CA SER A 5 5.50 -7.90 -32.59
C SER A 5 6.12 -6.80 -31.72
N GLU A 6 5.66 -5.56 -31.79
CA GLU A 6 6.14 -4.48 -30.90
C GLU A 6 5.35 -4.37 -29.58
N SER A 7 4.23 -5.09 -29.43
CA SER A 7 3.37 -5.00 -28.24
C SER A 7 3.64 -6.07 -27.18
N SER A 8 4.61 -6.96 -27.39
CA SER A 8 4.74 -8.19 -26.60
C SER A 8 5.86 -8.20 -25.54
N TRP A 9 6.50 -7.06 -25.24
CA TRP A 9 7.58 -6.97 -24.23
C TRP A 9 7.46 -5.79 -23.26
N LEU A 10 6.31 -5.10 -23.21
CA LEU A 10 6.05 -4.11 -22.16
C LEU A 10 5.60 -4.82 -20.89
N ASP A 11 6.55 -4.96 -19.98
CA ASP A 11 6.40 -4.98 -18.53
C ASP A 11 5.78 -6.24 -17.91
N ALA A 12 6.57 -7.32 -17.83
CA ALA A 12 6.49 -8.13 -16.63
C ALA A 12 6.66 -7.16 -15.44
N PRO A 13 5.72 -7.10 -14.47
CA PRO A 13 5.76 -6.10 -13.43
C PRO A 13 7.10 -6.22 -12.71
N LEU A 14 7.83 -5.10 -12.64
CA LEU A 14 9.12 -5.05 -11.92
C LEU A 14 8.94 -5.63 -10.51
N PRO A 15 9.93 -6.35 -9.99
CA PRO A 15 9.88 -6.82 -8.61
C PRO A 15 9.70 -5.62 -7.69
N HIS A 16 8.89 -5.80 -6.65
CA HIS A 16 8.64 -4.75 -5.68
C HIS A 16 9.88 -4.55 -4.79
N PRO A 17 10.13 -3.34 -4.27
CA PRO A 17 9.37 -2.10 -4.47
C PRO A 17 9.61 -1.45 -5.84
N TRP A 18 8.57 -0.84 -6.40
CA TRP A 18 8.72 -0.03 -7.60
C TRP A 18 9.45 1.29 -7.33
N PRO A 19 10.29 1.77 -8.26
CA PRO A 19 10.97 3.05 -8.13
C PRO A 19 9.99 4.23 -8.27
N ALA A 20 10.39 5.40 -7.76
CA ALA A 20 9.67 6.64 -8.04
C ALA A 20 9.70 6.94 -9.56
N GLY A 21 8.59 7.46 -10.07
CA GLY A 21 8.36 7.67 -11.50
C GLY A 21 7.77 6.45 -12.24
N TYR A 22 7.68 5.28 -11.59
CA TYR A 22 7.05 4.11 -12.22
C TYR A 22 5.55 4.35 -12.43
N VAL A 23 5.06 4.16 -13.66
CA VAL A 23 3.65 4.37 -14.01
C VAL A 23 2.94 3.02 -14.14
N PHE A 24 1.80 2.90 -13.47
CA PHE A 24 0.94 1.72 -13.57
C PHE A 24 -0.53 2.09 -13.72
N TYR A 25 -1.32 1.11 -14.13
CA TYR A 25 -2.74 1.26 -14.40
C TYR A 25 -3.61 0.73 -13.26
N SER A 26 -4.78 1.33 -13.07
CA SER A 26 -5.81 0.72 -12.24
C SER A 26 -6.20 -0.66 -12.79
N PRO A 27 -6.74 -1.58 -11.97
CA PRO A 27 -7.19 -2.89 -12.45
C PRO A 27 -8.20 -2.84 -13.61
N GLY A 28 -8.95 -1.73 -13.75
CA GLY A 28 -9.87 -1.51 -14.86
C GLY A 28 -9.28 -0.73 -16.04
N GLY A 29 -8.00 -0.37 -16.01
CA GLY A 29 -7.32 0.40 -17.05
C GLY A 29 -7.76 1.87 -17.19
N LEU A 30 -8.72 2.32 -16.39
CA LEU A 30 -9.33 3.65 -16.49
C LEU A 30 -8.46 4.78 -15.96
N PHE A 31 -7.55 4.48 -15.02
CA PHE A 31 -6.72 5.49 -14.36
C PHE A 31 -5.26 5.09 -14.41
N ARG A 32 -4.41 6.10 -14.58
CA ARG A 32 -2.95 5.97 -14.53
C ARG A 32 -2.39 6.61 -13.28
N TYR A 33 -1.46 5.90 -12.65
CA TYR A 33 -0.82 6.33 -11.43
C TYR A 33 0.68 6.29 -11.57
N GLU A 34 1.33 7.38 -11.16
CA GLU A 34 2.77 7.46 -11.01
C GLU A 34 3.14 7.21 -9.55
N VAL A 35 4.08 6.30 -9.32
CA VAL A 35 4.65 6.03 -8.01
C VAL A 35 5.53 7.20 -7.60
N LEU A 36 5.22 7.81 -6.47
CA LEU A 36 6.07 8.81 -5.84
C LEU A 36 7.02 8.18 -4.82
N GLY A 37 6.62 7.05 -4.21
CA GLY A 37 7.49 6.26 -3.33
C GLY A 37 6.76 5.11 -2.64
N ALA A 38 7.52 4.12 -2.15
CA ALA A 38 6.99 3.07 -1.27
C ALA A 38 6.67 3.65 0.11
N CYS A 39 5.53 3.27 0.69
CA CYS A 39 5.12 3.74 2.01
C CYS A 39 4.42 2.63 2.80
N CYS A 40 4.30 2.81 4.11
CA CYS A 40 3.47 1.97 4.96
C CYS A 40 2.34 2.81 5.55
N ARG A 41 1.12 2.28 5.52
CA ARG A 41 -0.03 2.99 6.06
C ARG A 41 -0.10 2.82 7.56
N LEU A 42 -0.08 3.92 8.28
CA LEU A 42 -0.26 3.99 9.72
C LEU A 42 -1.59 4.69 10.01
N PHE A 43 -2.39 4.12 10.89
CA PHE A 43 -3.62 4.72 11.39
C PHE A 43 -3.41 5.25 12.80
N ASP A 44 -3.97 6.42 13.07
CA ASP A 44 -4.19 6.83 14.46
C ASP A 44 -5.40 6.08 15.03
N ARG A 45 -5.40 5.82 16.33
CA ARG A 45 -6.50 5.16 17.06
C ARG A 45 -7.84 5.86 16.82
N GLU A 46 -7.84 7.18 16.69
CA GLU A 46 -9.05 7.99 16.50
C GLU A 46 -9.63 7.89 15.08
N GLN A 47 -8.83 7.48 14.10
CA GLN A 47 -9.25 7.39 12.70
C GLN A 47 -9.96 6.08 12.36
N LEU A 48 -9.89 5.08 13.26
CA LEU A 48 -10.51 3.79 13.01
C LEU A 48 -11.95 3.76 13.52
N PRO A 49 -12.91 3.19 12.76
CA PRO A 49 -14.29 3.10 13.18
C PRO A 49 -14.42 2.24 14.44
N TRP A 50 -15.13 2.75 15.45
CA TRP A 50 -15.48 2.02 16.65
C TRP A 50 -16.25 0.73 16.26
N PRO A 51 -15.94 -0.50 16.76
CA PRO A 51 -15.16 -0.88 17.94
C PRO A 51 -13.86 -1.68 17.62
N CYS A 52 -13.18 -1.40 16.50
CA CYS A 52 -12.01 -2.18 16.06
C CYS A 52 -10.87 -2.27 17.11
N CYS A 53 -10.75 -1.28 18.01
CA CYS A 53 -9.85 -1.26 19.17
C CYS A 53 -10.12 -2.39 20.18
N ARG A 54 -11.29 -3.04 20.15
CA ARG A 54 -11.67 -4.12 21.08
C ARG A 54 -11.53 -5.51 20.44
N LEU A 55 -11.70 -5.61 19.12
CA LEU A 55 -11.61 -6.87 18.37
C LEU A 55 -10.17 -7.29 18.03
N ALA A 56 -9.29 -6.32 17.71
CA ALA A 56 -7.88 -6.63 17.44
C ALA A 56 -7.09 -6.90 18.73
N TRP A 57 -7.51 -6.28 19.84
CA TRP A 57 -6.91 -6.43 21.14
C TRP A 57 -7.63 -7.58 21.84
N ARG A 58 -7.15 -8.81 21.69
CA ARG A 58 -7.57 -9.98 22.49
C ARG A 58 -7.24 -9.82 24.01
N SER A 59 -7.09 -8.57 24.48
CA SER A 59 -6.59 -8.16 25.79
C SER A 59 -7.19 -6.81 26.22
N LYS A 60 -7.10 -6.50 27.52
CA LYS A 60 -7.62 -5.30 28.19
C LYS A 60 -7.37 -4.02 27.38
N GLU A 61 -8.46 -3.29 27.13
CA GLU A 61 -8.48 -2.02 26.39
C GLU A 61 -7.36 -1.11 26.92
N PRO A 62 -6.46 -0.58 26.05
CA PRO A 62 -5.37 0.26 26.50
C PRO A 62 -5.98 1.49 27.17
N SER A 63 -5.76 1.59 28.48
CA SER A 63 -6.31 2.66 29.30
C SER A 63 -6.00 4.01 28.67
N TRP A 64 -6.94 4.94 28.75
CA TRP A 64 -6.81 6.32 28.23
C TRP A 64 -5.55 7.04 28.75
N ARG A 65 -4.91 6.50 29.80
CA ARG A 65 -3.67 6.98 30.42
C ARG A 65 -2.38 6.37 29.85
N ARG A 66 -2.43 5.42 28.90
CA ARG A 66 -1.22 4.89 28.27
C ARG A 66 -0.65 5.89 27.26
N VAL A 67 0.41 6.57 27.68
CA VAL A 67 1.30 7.32 26.79
C VAL A 67 2.21 6.31 26.07
N GLY A 68 2.00 6.10 24.78
CA GLY A 68 2.73 5.13 23.96
C GLY A 68 2.39 5.25 22.47
N ARG A 69 2.96 4.38 21.61
CA ARG A 69 2.85 4.50 20.13
C ARG A 69 1.38 4.65 19.70
N ARG A 70 1.02 5.85 19.24
CA ARG A 70 -0.35 6.23 18.81
C ARG A 70 -0.73 5.65 17.45
N PHE A 71 0.29 5.32 16.65
CA PHE A 71 0.14 4.83 15.29
C PHE A 71 0.15 3.30 15.23
N ILE A 72 -0.89 2.72 14.64
CA ILE A 72 -1.04 1.29 14.37
C ILE A 72 -0.85 1.08 12.87
N GLY A 73 0.03 0.16 12.48
CA GLY A 73 0.18 -0.21 11.08
C GLY A 73 -1.07 -0.90 10.54
N ASP A 74 -1.41 -0.62 9.28
CA ASP A 74 -2.48 -1.31 8.56
C ASP A 74 -2.13 -2.80 8.41
N LEU A 75 -2.71 -3.63 9.27
CA LEU A 75 -2.48 -5.08 9.25
C LEU A 75 -3.05 -5.73 7.98
N ALA A 76 -4.13 -5.19 7.41
CA ALA A 76 -4.71 -5.71 6.17
C ALA A 76 -3.80 -5.43 4.98
N ALA A 77 -3.09 -4.30 5.00
CA ALA A 77 -2.11 -3.96 3.98
C ALA A 77 -0.73 -4.60 4.21
N SER A 78 -0.45 -5.19 5.37
CA SER A 78 0.88 -5.75 5.72
C SER A 78 1.38 -6.90 4.83
N GLY A 79 0.50 -7.50 4.02
CA GLY A 79 0.82 -8.54 3.04
C GLY A 79 0.94 -8.03 1.60
N HIS A 80 0.79 -6.73 1.39
CA HIS A 80 0.59 -6.12 0.07
C HIS A 80 1.46 -4.86 -0.07
N PRO A 81 1.93 -4.55 -1.28
CA PRO A 81 2.71 -3.34 -1.49
C PRO A 81 1.82 -2.10 -1.41
N CYS A 82 2.34 -1.05 -0.80
CA CYS A 82 1.66 0.22 -0.60
C CYS A 82 2.51 1.38 -1.11
N TYR A 83 1.94 2.20 -1.98
CA TYR A 83 2.66 3.30 -2.62
C TYR A 83 1.97 4.62 -2.36
N TRP A 84 2.77 5.67 -2.15
CA TRP A 84 2.33 7.04 -2.36
C TRP A 84 2.34 7.28 -3.86
N VAL A 85 1.19 7.65 -4.42
CA VAL A 85 0.99 7.76 -5.87
C VAL A 85 0.35 9.08 -6.24
N LYS A 86 0.62 9.52 -7.46
CA LYS A 86 -0.08 10.62 -8.13
C LYS A 86 -0.96 10.04 -9.23
N ASN A 87 -2.25 10.32 -9.19
CA ASN A 87 -3.14 10.05 -10.31
C ASN A 87 -2.84 11.06 -11.42
N LEU A 88 -2.47 10.58 -12.60
CA LEU A 88 -2.07 11.43 -13.72
C LEU A 88 -3.26 12.07 -14.44
N ASP A 89 -4.44 11.46 -14.36
CA ASP A 89 -5.64 11.93 -15.04
C ASP A 89 -6.39 12.99 -14.21
N VAL A 90 -6.39 12.85 -12.88
CA VAL A 90 -7.07 13.77 -11.94
C VAL A 90 -6.08 14.75 -11.28
N GLY A 91 -4.79 14.43 -11.25
CA GLY A 91 -3.76 15.22 -10.56
C GLY A 91 -3.76 15.06 -9.02
N ALA A 92 -4.63 14.22 -8.49
CA ALA A 92 -4.73 13.95 -7.05
C ALA A 92 -3.60 13.04 -6.56
N VAL A 93 -3.12 13.28 -5.34
CA VAL A 93 -2.13 12.42 -4.66
C VAL A 93 -2.78 11.61 -3.54
N GLY A 94 -2.29 10.41 -3.31
CA GLY A 94 -2.84 9.54 -2.28
C GLY A 94 -2.01 8.29 -2.03
N VAL A 95 -2.44 7.50 -1.04
CA VAL A 95 -1.87 6.18 -0.78
C VAL A 95 -2.71 5.13 -1.49
N MET A 96 -2.05 4.24 -2.25
CA MET A 96 -2.69 3.10 -2.89
C MET A 96 -2.04 1.79 -2.43
N THR A 97 -2.89 0.86 -1.99
CA THR A 97 -2.50 -0.50 -1.64
C THR A 97 -2.90 -1.43 -2.78
N LEU A 98 -1.94 -2.22 -3.28
CA LEU A 98 -2.19 -3.18 -4.36
C LEU A 98 -2.59 -4.53 -3.77
N TYR A 99 -3.86 -4.68 -3.40
CA TYR A 99 -4.39 -5.93 -2.83
C TYR A 99 -4.30 -7.14 -3.77
N THR A 100 -4.10 -6.91 -5.07
CA THR A 100 -3.91 -7.97 -6.06
C THR A 100 -2.54 -8.63 -5.98
N VAL A 101 -1.53 -7.95 -5.42
CA VAL A 101 -0.17 -8.49 -5.31
C VAL A 101 0.12 -8.93 -3.89
N LYS A 102 0.48 -10.20 -3.71
CA LYS A 102 0.91 -10.74 -2.41
C LYS A 102 2.43 -10.65 -2.31
N LEU A 103 2.93 -9.99 -1.28
CA LEU A 103 4.34 -9.93 -0.99
C LEU A 103 4.85 -11.24 -0.39
N SER A 104 6.03 -11.66 -0.80
CA SER A 104 6.80 -12.73 -0.17
C SER A 104 7.19 -12.34 1.27
N ARG A 105 7.65 -13.32 2.06
CA ARG A 105 8.06 -13.08 3.44
C ARG A 105 9.15 -12.00 3.55
N ASP A 106 10.13 -12.04 2.66
CA ASP A 106 11.28 -11.12 2.69
C ASP A 106 10.86 -9.70 2.27
N GLU A 107 10.02 -9.58 1.25
CA GLU A 107 9.44 -8.28 0.85
C GLU A 107 8.57 -7.68 1.96
N ARG A 108 7.79 -8.49 2.68
CA ARG A 108 6.99 -8.02 3.82
C ARG A 108 7.87 -7.50 4.96
N LEU A 109 9.01 -8.16 5.21
CA LEU A 109 9.98 -7.71 6.21
C LEU A 109 10.64 -6.40 5.78
N TRP A 110 10.91 -6.22 4.49
CA TRP A 110 11.38 -4.94 3.98
C TRP A 110 10.31 -3.83 4.12
N TRP A 111 9.04 -4.13 3.80
CA TRP A 111 7.96 -3.13 3.77
C TRP A 111 7.43 -2.71 5.14
N SER A 112 7.26 -3.69 6.04
CA SER A 112 6.56 -3.55 7.31
C SER A 112 7.37 -4.12 8.47
N GLY A 113 8.69 -4.26 8.29
CA GLY A 113 9.60 -4.86 9.25
C GLY A 113 9.43 -4.26 10.65
N LYS A 114 8.98 -5.10 11.59
CA LYS A 114 9.24 -4.88 13.00
C LYS A 114 10.64 -5.41 13.27
N ARG A 115 11.57 -4.51 13.60
CA ARG A 115 12.77 -4.90 14.35
C ARG A 115 12.36 -5.48 15.69
#